data_AF-A0A1M6NZ64-F1
#
_entry.id   AF-A0A1M6NZ64-F1
#
_cell.length_a   1.000
_cell.length_b   1.000
_cell.length_c   1.000
_cell.angle_alpha   90.00
_cell.angle_beta   90.00
_cell.angle_gamma   90.00
#
_symmetry.space_group_name_H-M   'P 1'
#
loop_
_entity.id
_entity.type
_entity.pdbx_description
1 polymer ?
#
loop_
_entity_poly.entity_id
_entity_poly.type
_entity_poly.pdbx_seq_one_letter_code
_entity_poly.pdbx_strand_id
1 'polypeptide(L)'
;MKNLSLKWKVLIPLILVLATTVLQINLIIAMNRAQQEDAVRVNVAGRQRMLSQRMAKDVFGFVLSANSQHQEDLKKAMDIFEESLGALKTGGSLEVGGTKVEVTKTKNTEIVKLLVEAETNWQGIKSDIQGISSITADAIDQAEAVNVKLVKMVTTFDQATKMYETASAVTVKENMTVIYACAVGYLLLILFSWQITNRYIIKPVTVLQKAAEDIAKGDLSLNDKH
;
A
#
# COMPACT_ATOMS: atom_id res chain seq x y z
N MET A 1 22.69 -32.18 -18.03
CA MET A 1 21.90 -33.22 -17.31
C MET A 1 22.30 -34.67 -17.59
N LYS A 2 23.05 -35.01 -18.66
CA LYS A 2 23.41 -36.42 -18.97
C LYS A 2 24.21 -37.10 -17.84
N ASN A 3 25.08 -36.38 -17.14
CA ASN A 3 25.96 -36.93 -16.09
C ASN A 3 25.44 -36.73 -14.65
N LEU A 4 24.20 -36.24 -14.46
CA LEU A 4 23.62 -36.10 -13.13
C LEU A 4 22.95 -37.39 -12.67
N SER A 5 23.16 -37.74 -11.38
CA SER A 5 22.43 -38.83 -10.73
C SER A 5 20.91 -38.61 -10.79
N LEU A 6 20.14 -39.70 -10.81
CA LEU A 6 18.68 -39.67 -10.91
C LEU A 6 18.01 -38.79 -9.83
N LYS A 7 18.54 -38.80 -8.61
CA LYS A 7 18.05 -38.00 -7.47
C LYS A 7 18.04 -36.49 -7.80
N TRP A 8 19.14 -35.99 -8.36
CA TRP A 8 19.26 -34.58 -8.71
C TRP A 8 18.41 -34.18 -9.92
N LYS A 9 18.13 -35.11 -10.84
CA LYS A 9 17.21 -34.85 -11.97
C LYS A 9 15.77 -34.60 -11.50
N VAL A 10 15.35 -35.19 -10.37
CA VAL A 10 14.04 -34.97 -9.74
C VAL A 10 14.07 -33.75 -8.82
N LEU A 11 15.11 -33.61 -7.99
CA LEU A 11 15.17 -32.56 -6.98
C LEU A 11 15.35 -31.16 -7.56
N ILE A 12 16.12 -30.99 -8.63
CA ILE A 12 16.35 -29.67 -9.23
C ILE A 12 15.05 -28.98 -9.68
N PRO A 13 14.19 -29.57 -10.54
CA PRO A 13 12.94 -28.92 -10.94
C PRO A 13 12.00 -28.69 -9.77
N LEU A 14 11.93 -29.62 -8.81
CA LEU A 14 11.12 -29.46 -7.60
C LEU A 14 11.57 -28.26 -6.75
N ILE A 15 12.88 -28.15 -6.47
CA ILE A 15 13.45 -27.04 -5.72
C ILE A 15 13.23 -25.72 -6.46
N LEU A 16 13.41 -25.71 -7.78
CA LEU A 16 13.22 -24.52 -8.62
C LEU A 16 11.76 -24.02 -8.57
N VAL A 17 10.79 -24.92 -8.66
CA VAL A 17 9.36 -24.58 -8.52
C VAL A 17 9.08 -24.04 -7.11
N LEU A 18 9.57 -24.71 -6.06
CA LEU A 18 9.32 -24.28 -4.67
C LEU A 18 9.97 -22.92 -4.36
N ALA A 19 11.22 -22.71 -4.78
CA ALA A 19 11.94 -21.47 -4.57
C ALA A 19 11.25 -20.29 -5.28
N THR A 20 10.76 -20.50 -6.51
CA THR A 20 10.03 -19.48 -7.25
C THR A 20 8.66 -19.17 -6.63
N THR A 21 7.96 -20.17 -6.08
CA THR A 21 6.72 -19.94 -5.31
C THR A 21 6.96 -19.07 -4.08
N VAL A 22 7.99 -19.38 -3.27
CA VAL A 22 8.34 -18.58 -2.09
C VAL A 22 8.68 -17.15 -2.49
N LEU A 23 9.43 -16.97 -3.58
CA LEU A 23 9.76 -15.64 -4.11
C LEU A 23 8.49 -14.86 -4.49
N GLN A 24 7.55 -15.47 -5.21
CA GLN A 24 6.30 -14.82 -5.60
C GLN A 24 5.44 -14.40 -4.41
N ILE A 25 5.33 -15.27 -3.39
CA ILE A 25 4.60 -14.95 -2.16
C ILE A 25 5.22 -13.72 -1.47
N ASN A 26 6.54 -13.67 -1.35
CA ASN A 26 7.23 -12.52 -0.76
C ASN A 26 7.00 -11.22 -1.56
N LEU A 27 6.99 -11.30 -2.89
CA LEU A 27 6.68 -10.15 -3.75
C LEU A 27 5.25 -9.64 -3.53
N ILE A 28 4.26 -10.55 -3.46
CA ILE A 28 2.85 -10.18 -3.21
C ILE A 28 2.69 -9.55 -1.82
N ILE A 29 3.35 -10.10 -0.80
CA ILE A 29 3.32 -9.52 0.56
C ILE A 29 3.92 -8.12 0.56
N ALA A 30 5.06 -7.90 -0.12
CA ALA A 30 5.68 -6.58 -0.20
C ALA A 30 4.78 -5.56 -0.90
N MET A 31 4.13 -5.95 -2.01
CA MET A 31 3.17 -5.10 -2.73
C MET A 31 1.94 -4.77 -1.87
N ASN A 32 1.41 -5.75 -1.13
CA ASN A 32 0.25 -5.54 -0.27
C ASN A 32 0.58 -4.58 0.89
N ARG A 33 1.78 -4.69 1.49
CA ARG A 33 2.24 -3.75 2.52
C ARG A 33 2.32 -2.32 1.99
N ALA A 34 2.92 -2.12 0.81
CA ALA A 34 2.97 -0.81 0.17
C ALA A 34 1.57 -0.23 -0.09
N GLN A 35 0.61 -1.07 -0.49
CA GLN A 35 -0.78 -0.66 -0.69
C GLN A 35 -1.49 -0.27 0.63
N GLN A 36 -1.20 -0.97 1.74
CA GLN A 36 -1.72 -0.58 3.06
C GLN A 36 -1.17 0.78 3.50
N GLU A 37 0.11 1.06 3.24
CA GLU A 37 0.71 2.37 3.52
C GLU A 37 0.05 3.49 2.69
N ASP A 38 -0.28 3.25 1.42
CA ASP A 38 -1.05 4.19 0.61
C ASP A 38 -2.43 4.46 1.20
N ALA A 39 -3.15 3.42 1.61
CA ALA A 39 -4.47 3.55 2.22
C ALA A 39 -4.44 4.37 3.51
N VAL A 40 -3.40 4.20 4.33
CA VAL A 40 -3.16 5.01 5.52
C VAL A 40 -3.02 6.49 5.14
N ARG A 41 -2.20 6.83 4.14
CA ARG A 41 -2.02 8.22 3.69
C ARG A 41 -3.32 8.84 3.19
N VAL A 42 -4.10 8.10 2.40
CA VAL A 42 -5.43 8.53 1.93
C VAL A 42 -6.35 8.83 3.11
N ASN A 43 -6.39 7.95 4.12
CA ASN A 43 -7.22 8.13 5.31
C ASN A 43 -6.79 9.37 6.11
N VAL A 44 -5.50 9.51 6.39
CA VAL A 44 -4.97 10.65 7.17
C VAL A 44 -5.20 11.96 6.42
N ALA A 45 -4.98 12.03 5.10
CA ALA A 45 -5.33 13.19 4.29
C ALA A 45 -6.84 13.49 4.30
N GLY A 46 -7.68 12.45 4.22
CA GLY A 46 -9.12 12.57 4.34
C GLY A 46 -9.56 13.14 5.70
N ARG A 47 -8.91 12.70 6.78
CA ARG A 47 -9.15 13.19 8.14
C ARG A 47 -8.85 14.69 8.29
N GLN A 48 -7.88 15.23 7.56
CA GLN A 48 -7.58 16.67 7.58
C GLN A 48 -8.76 17.53 7.10
N ARG A 49 -9.55 17.05 6.12
CA ARG A 49 -10.80 17.72 5.69
C ARG A 49 -11.82 17.80 6.82
N MET A 50 -12.03 16.66 7.49
CA MET A 50 -12.94 16.59 8.62
C MET A 50 -12.49 17.49 9.77
N LEU A 51 -11.20 17.50 10.09
CA LEU A 51 -10.63 18.36 11.13
C LEU A 51 -10.80 19.83 10.77
N SER A 52 -10.58 20.22 9.53
CA SER A 52 -10.77 21.61 9.07
C SER A 52 -12.22 22.08 9.25
N GLN A 53 -13.20 21.24 8.89
CA GLN A 53 -14.62 21.52 9.11
C GLN A 53 -15.00 21.53 10.59
N ARG A 54 -14.43 20.61 11.39
CA ARG A 54 -14.62 20.58 12.85
C ARG A 54 -14.11 21.85 13.50
N MET A 55 -12.92 22.32 13.12
CA MET A 55 -12.36 23.58 13.59
C MET A 55 -13.27 24.75 13.24
N ALA A 56 -13.81 24.80 12.02
CA ALA A 56 -14.76 25.85 11.64
C ALA A 56 -16.01 25.84 12.53
N LYS A 57 -16.58 24.64 12.76
CA LYS A 57 -17.74 24.46 13.64
C LYS A 57 -17.44 24.92 15.07
N ASP A 58 -16.28 24.56 15.62
CA ASP A 58 -15.91 24.89 16.99
C ASP A 58 -15.50 26.36 17.14
N VAL A 59 -14.93 27.01 16.12
CA VAL A 59 -14.70 28.47 16.08
C VAL A 59 -16.02 29.23 16.16
N PHE A 60 -17.00 28.89 15.32
CA PHE A 60 -18.33 29.51 15.41
C PHE A 60 -19.04 29.17 16.72
N GLY A 61 -18.91 27.93 17.20
CA GLY A 61 -19.47 27.51 18.49
C GLY A 61 -18.92 28.36 19.66
N PHE A 62 -17.63 28.65 19.66
CA PHE A 62 -16.98 29.50 20.65
C PHE A 62 -17.44 30.97 20.59
N VAL A 63 -17.61 31.52 19.37
CA VAL A 63 -18.04 32.91 19.20
C VAL A 63 -19.54 33.10 19.49
N LEU A 64 -20.38 32.12 19.13
CA LEU A 64 -21.83 32.19 19.30
C LEU A 64 -22.30 31.71 20.68
N SER A 65 -21.50 30.91 21.38
CA SER A 65 -21.83 30.40 22.71
C SER A 65 -20.62 30.53 23.62
N ALA A 66 -20.82 31.06 24.83
CA ALA A 66 -19.79 31.14 25.87
C ALA A 66 -19.44 29.76 26.49
N ASN A 67 -19.56 28.69 25.71
CA ASN A 67 -19.29 27.32 26.12
C ASN A 67 -17.80 27.01 25.92
N SER A 68 -17.09 26.82 27.03
CA SER A 68 -15.65 26.47 27.04
C SER A 68 -15.34 25.15 26.34
N GLN A 69 -16.32 24.25 26.16
CA GLN A 69 -16.13 22.99 25.44
C GLN A 69 -15.67 23.20 23.99
N HIS A 70 -16.19 24.22 23.31
CA HIS A 70 -15.78 24.51 21.94
C HIS A 70 -14.31 24.92 21.85
N GLN A 71 -13.80 25.64 22.84
CA GLN A 71 -12.39 26.02 22.89
C GLN A 71 -11.48 24.81 23.14
N GLU A 72 -11.89 23.89 24.01
CA GLU A 72 -11.16 22.64 24.23
C GLU A 72 -11.16 21.73 23.00
N ASP A 73 -12.32 21.58 22.36
CA ASP A 73 -12.47 20.75 21.17
C ASP A 73 -11.70 21.33 19.98
N LEU A 74 -11.71 22.66 19.84
CA LEU A 74 -10.91 23.38 18.85
C LEU A 74 -9.43 23.12 19.07
N LYS A 75 -8.92 23.31 20.29
CA LYS A 75 -7.50 23.04 20.61
C LYS A 75 -7.12 21.59 20.28
N LYS A 76 -7.92 20.61 20.70
CA LYS A 76 -7.70 19.19 20.38
C LYS A 76 -7.68 18.96 18.86
N ALA A 77 -8.59 19.58 18.11
CA ALA A 77 -8.63 19.45 16.66
C ALA A 77 -7.39 20.06 15.99
N MET A 78 -6.91 21.22 16.48
CA MET A 78 -5.69 21.86 16.01
C MET A 78 -4.45 20.98 16.25
N ASP A 79 -4.30 20.44 17.46
CA ASP A 79 -3.17 19.58 17.84
C ASP A 79 -3.12 18.33 16.94
N ILE A 80 -4.27 17.67 16.77
CA ILE A 80 -4.41 16.49 15.92
C ILE A 80 -4.10 16.83 14.45
N PHE A 81 -4.57 17.99 13.97
CA PHE A 81 -4.33 18.46 12.62
C PHE A 81 -2.83 18.65 12.37
N GLU A 82 -2.13 19.34 13.27
CA GLU A 82 -0.69 19.58 13.19
C GLU A 82 0.12 18.29 13.19
N GLU A 83 -0.18 17.38 14.13
CA GLU A 83 0.50 16.08 14.22
C GLU A 83 0.34 15.28 12.92
N SER A 84 -0.89 15.22 12.41
CA SER A 84 -1.22 14.48 11.19
C SER A 84 -0.59 15.10 9.94
N LEU A 85 -0.57 16.43 9.82
CA LEU A 85 0.08 17.13 8.71
C LEU A 85 1.60 16.90 8.74
N GLY A 86 2.21 16.96 9.93
CA GLY A 86 3.62 16.62 10.13
C GLY A 86 3.92 15.20 9.65
N ALA A 87 3.14 14.22 10.10
CA ALA A 87 3.31 12.83 9.70
C ALA A 87 3.11 12.59 8.19
N LEU A 88 2.17 13.27 7.53
CA LEU A 88 2.02 13.19 6.07
C LEU A 88 3.26 13.69 5.32
N LYS A 89 3.95 14.70 5.87
CA LYS A 89 5.11 15.35 5.25
C LYS A 89 6.42 14.59 5.48
N THR A 90 6.68 14.18 6.71
CA THR A 90 7.96 13.58 7.12
C THR A 90 7.90 12.08 7.38
N GLY A 91 6.70 11.51 7.46
CA GLY A 91 6.46 10.22 8.07
C GLY A 91 6.44 10.32 9.60
N GLY A 92 5.86 9.30 10.25
CA GLY A 92 5.75 9.22 11.70
C GLY A 92 4.66 8.27 12.15
N SER A 93 4.60 8.03 13.47
CA SER A 93 3.50 7.27 14.07
C SER A 93 2.43 8.24 14.56
N LEU A 94 1.17 7.96 14.23
CA LEU A 94 -0.01 8.70 14.67
C LEU A 94 -0.92 7.78 15.47
N GLU A 95 -1.68 8.34 16.40
CA GLU A 95 -2.81 7.65 17.01
C GLU A 95 -4.13 8.06 16.32
N VAL A 96 -4.79 7.10 15.69
CA VAL A 96 -6.09 7.30 15.03
C VAL A 96 -7.11 6.36 15.66
N GLY A 97 -8.05 6.90 16.43
CA GLY A 97 -9.10 6.12 17.08
C GLY A 97 -8.59 5.08 18.07
N GLY A 98 -7.54 5.40 18.84
CA GLY A 98 -6.92 4.48 19.80
C GLY A 98 -5.99 3.44 19.17
N THR A 99 -5.78 3.49 17.85
CA THR A 99 -4.87 2.59 17.13
C THR A 99 -3.66 3.37 16.65
N LYS A 100 -2.46 2.84 16.90
CA LYS A 100 -1.23 3.38 16.32
C LYS A 100 -1.15 3.02 14.85
N VAL A 101 -1.01 4.04 14.02
CA VAL A 101 -0.88 3.95 12.58
C VAL A 101 0.47 4.55 12.18
N GLU A 102 1.21 3.85 11.34
CA GLU A 102 2.49 4.35 10.81
C GLU A 102 2.26 4.99 9.44
N VAL A 103 2.57 6.27 9.34
CA VAL A 103 2.50 7.04 8.11
C VAL A 103 3.88 7.06 7.50
N THR A 104 4.04 6.47 6.32
CA THR A 104 5.31 6.56 5.57
C THR A 104 5.30 7.78 4.65
N LYS A 105 6.45 8.44 4.54
CA LYS A 105 6.61 9.64 3.71
C LYS A 105 6.32 9.33 2.24
N THR A 106 5.54 10.20 1.59
CA THR A 106 5.27 10.09 0.16
C THR A 106 6.50 10.43 -0.68
N LYS A 107 6.69 9.67 -1.78
CA LYS A 107 7.73 9.95 -2.79
C LYS A 107 7.25 10.92 -3.87
N ASN A 108 5.94 11.16 -3.97
CA ASN A 108 5.37 12.06 -4.97
C ASN A 108 5.68 13.52 -4.60
N THR A 109 6.51 14.17 -5.41
CA THR A 109 6.98 15.54 -5.18
C THR A 109 5.87 16.58 -5.23
N GLU A 110 4.84 16.37 -6.04
CA GLU A 110 3.70 17.29 -6.13
C GLU A 110 2.86 17.25 -4.85
N ILE A 111 2.66 16.06 -4.28
CA ILE A 111 1.99 15.92 -2.98
C ILE A 111 2.80 16.60 -1.88
N VAL A 112 4.12 16.40 -1.84
CA VAL A 112 4.99 17.07 -0.87
C VAL A 112 4.87 18.60 -0.99
N LYS A 113 4.87 19.14 -2.21
CA LYS A 113 4.70 20.58 -2.45
C LYS A 113 3.36 21.08 -1.90
N LEU A 114 2.27 20.35 -2.17
CA LEU A 114 0.94 20.69 -1.67
C LEU A 114 0.88 20.66 -0.13
N LEU A 115 1.54 19.70 0.52
CA LEU A 115 1.59 19.61 1.99
C LEU A 115 2.40 20.75 2.62
N VAL A 116 3.49 21.19 1.98
CA VAL A 116 4.27 22.36 2.43
C VAL A 116 3.46 23.65 2.32
N GLU A 117 2.70 23.81 1.22
CA GLU A 117 1.76 24.93 1.07
C GLU A 117 0.67 24.89 2.14
N ALA A 118 0.08 23.71 2.40
CA ALA A 118 -0.91 23.53 3.44
C ALA A 118 -0.38 23.89 4.82
N GLU A 119 0.85 23.49 5.16
CA GLU A 119 1.51 23.85 6.43
C GLU A 119 1.71 25.36 6.55
N THR A 120 2.14 26.02 5.48
CA THR A 120 2.31 27.49 5.47
C THR A 120 0.97 28.19 5.70
N ASN A 121 -0.08 27.77 4.99
CA ASN A 121 -1.43 28.31 5.17
C ASN A 121 -1.97 28.05 6.58
N TRP A 122 -1.67 26.88 7.13
CA TRP A 122 -2.09 26.49 8.47
C TRP A 122 -1.53 27.40 9.56
N GLN A 123 -0.26 27.81 9.47
CA GLN A 123 0.33 28.72 10.47
C GLN A 123 -0.45 30.05 10.56
N GLY A 124 -0.89 30.57 9.42
CA GLY A 124 -1.76 31.76 9.38
C GLY A 124 -3.11 31.50 10.06
N ILE A 125 -3.77 30.39 9.71
CA ILE A 125 -5.07 30.00 10.30
C ILE A 125 -4.95 29.82 11.82
N LYS A 126 -3.90 29.16 12.29
CA LYS A 126 -3.63 28.95 13.72
C LYS A 126 -3.48 30.26 14.47
N SER A 127 -2.73 31.22 13.89
CA SER A 127 -2.58 32.56 14.47
C SER A 127 -3.92 33.30 14.52
N ASP A 128 -4.73 33.22 13.46
CA ASP A 128 -6.05 33.87 13.43
C ASP A 128 -6.98 33.28 14.49
N ILE A 129 -7.03 31.95 14.61
CA ILE A 129 -7.85 31.24 15.62
C ILE A 129 -7.43 31.67 17.04
N GLN A 130 -6.13 31.74 17.31
CA GLN A 130 -5.62 32.14 18.63
C GLN A 130 -5.88 33.61 18.96
N GLY A 131 -6.07 34.46 17.93
CA GLY A 131 -6.46 35.86 18.10
C GLY A 131 -7.89 36.04 18.59
N ILE A 132 -8.77 35.05 18.37
CA ILE A 132 -10.16 35.06 18.83
C ILE A 132 -10.17 34.75 20.33
N SER A 133 -9.97 35.78 21.15
CA SER A 133 -9.77 35.67 22.60
C SER A 133 -10.99 36.08 23.44
N SER A 134 -12.00 36.69 22.82
CA SER A 134 -13.21 37.17 23.52
C SER A 134 -14.43 37.20 22.61
N ILE A 135 -15.60 37.02 23.19
CA ILE A 135 -16.89 37.16 22.50
C ILE A 135 -17.18 38.65 22.34
N THR A 136 -16.78 39.20 21.19
CA THR A 136 -17.05 40.59 20.79
C THR A 136 -17.87 40.61 19.50
N ALA A 137 -18.45 41.76 19.14
CA ALA A 137 -19.14 41.91 17.85
C ALA A 137 -18.20 41.58 16.66
N ASP A 138 -16.93 41.98 16.77
CA ASP A 138 -15.89 41.71 15.77
C ASP A 138 -15.47 40.23 15.70
N ALA A 139 -15.78 39.42 16.72
CA ALA A 139 -15.39 38.02 16.77
C ALA A 139 -16.14 37.17 15.72
N ILE A 140 -17.33 37.60 15.29
CA ILE A 140 -18.09 36.94 14.22
C ILE A 140 -17.39 37.13 12.88
N ASP A 141 -16.96 38.36 12.57
CA ASP A 141 -16.24 38.66 11.33
C ASP A 141 -14.88 37.94 11.28
N GLN A 142 -14.19 37.84 12.43
CA GLN A 142 -12.96 37.05 12.56
C GLN A 142 -13.22 35.56 12.32
N ALA A 143 -14.29 35.01 12.90
CA ALA A 143 -14.69 33.61 12.69
C ALA A 143 -15.03 33.34 11.21
N GLU A 144 -15.69 34.27 10.53
CA GLU A 144 -15.98 34.14 9.09
C GLU A 144 -14.69 34.14 8.25
N ALA A 145 -13.75 35.05 8.55
CA ALA A 145 -12.45 35.09 7.87
C ALA A 145 -11.66 33.78 8.06
N VAL A 146 -11.66 33.23 9.28
CA VAL A 146 -11.06 31.92 9.58
C VAL A 146 -11.77 30.80 8.81
N ASN A 147 -13.10 30.81 8.78
CA ASN A 147 -13.88 29.81 8.07
C ASN A 147 -13.57 29.77 6.57
N VAL A 148 -13.43 30.92 5.91
CA VAL A 148 -13.02 31.00 4.49
C VAL A 148 -11.68 30.29 4.27
N LYS A 149 -10.71 30.49 5.17
CA LYS A 149 -9.40 29.82 5.09
C LYS A 149 -9.49 28.32 5.38
N LEU A 150 -10.31 27.89 6.34
CA LEU A 150 -10.55 26.47 6.64
C LEU A 150 -11.28 25.74 5.50
N VAL A 151 -12.22 26.41 4.82
CA VAL A 151 -12.87 25.87 3.61
C VAL A 151 -11.83 25.70 2.49
N LYS A 152 -10.90 26.64 2.31
CA LYS A 152 -9.77 26.45 1.39
C LYS A 152 -8.88 25.29 1.81
N MET A 153 -8.65 25.09 3.11
CA MET A 153 -7.89 23.95 3.61
C MET A 153 -8.57 22.61 3.26
N VAL A 154 -9.90 22.56 3.29
CA VAL A 154 -10.68 21.38 2.90
C VAL A 154 -10.48 21.05 1.43
N THR A 155 -10.47 22.04 0.55
CA THR A 155 -10.23 21.81 -0.88
C THR A 155 -8.78 21.38 -1.14
N THR A 156 -7.80 21.94 -0.42
CA THR A 156 -6.40 21.51 -0.47
C THR A 156 -6.24 20.03 -0.09
N PHE A 157 -6.86 19.59 1.01
CA PHE A 157 -6.77 18.17 1.39
C PHE A 157 -7.65 17.24 0.58
N ASP A 158 -8.72 17.74 -0.05
CA ASP A 158 -9.47 16.99 -1.06
C ASP A 158 -8.58 16.66 -2.26
N GLN A 159 -7.85 17.68 -2.75
CA GLN A 159 -6.85 17.49 -3.81
C GLN A 159 -5.74 16.53 -3.37
N ALA A 160 -5.20 16.68 -2.16
CA ALA A 160 -4.18 15.76 -1.65
C ALA A 160 -4.69 14.31 -1.59
N THR A 161 -5.92 14.10 -1.11
CA THR A 161 -6.56 12.77 -1.07
C THR A 161 -6.65 12.17 -2.47
N LYS A 162 -7.15 12.93 -3.46
CA LYS A 162 -7.26 12.48 -4.85
C LYS A 162 -5.91 12.15 -5.48
N MET A 163 -4.88 12.92 -5.16
CA MET A 163 -3.52 12.66 -5.64
C MET A 163 -2.96 11.36 -5.04
N TYR A 164 -3.20 11.09 -3.76
CA TYR A 164 -2.85 9.81 -3.13
C TYR A 164 -3.61 8.64 -3.75
N GLU A 165 -4.92 8.76 -3.94
CA GLU A 165 -5.75 7.73 -4.57
C GLU A 165 -5.26 7.44 -6.00
N THR A 166 -4.97 8.47 -6.78
CA THR A 166 -4.48 8.33 -8.16
C THR A 166 -3.10 7.67 -8.19
N ALA A 167 -2.17 8.12 -7.35
CA ALA A 167 -0.84 7.51 -7.26
C ALA A 167 -0.91 6.04 -6.83
N SER A 168 -1.78 5.72 -5.87
CA SER A 168 -1.99 4.34 -5.43
C SER A 168 -2.61 3.49 -6.53
N ALA A 169 -3.62 3.99 -7.25
CA ALA A 169 -4.27 3.27 -8.34
C ALA A 169 -3.31 2.95 -9.49
N VAL A 170 -2.42 3.89 -9.85
CA VAL A 170 -1.36 3.65 -10.84
C VAL A 170 -0.41 2.56 -10.36
N THR A 171 0.08 2.66 -9.12
CA THR A 171 0.99 1.68 -8.52
C THR A 171 0.37 0.28 -8.45
N VAL A 172 -0.92 0.18 -8.07
CA VAL A 172 -1.67 -1.08 -8.03
C VAL A 172 -1.77 -1.68 -9.44
N LYS A 173 -2.07 -0.88 -10.46
CA LYS A 173 -2.15 -1.36 -11.85
C LYS A 173 -0.81 -1.88 -12.36
N GLU A 174 0.29 -1.17 -12.06
CA GLU A 174 1.65 -1.62 -12.41
C GLU A 174 2.00 -2.92 -11.69
N ASN A 175 1.72 -3.02 -10.38
CA ASN A 175 1.93 -4.24 -9.59
C ASN A 175 1.12 -5.42 -10.12
N MET A 176 -0.14 -5.22 -10.51
CA MET A 176 -0.97 -6.26 -11.13
C MET A 176 -0.35 -6.77 -12.43
N THR A 177 0.21 -5.88 -13.25
CA THR A 177 0.89 -6.26 -14.50
C THR A 177 2.10 -7.16 -14.21
N VAL A 178 2.88 -6.83 -13.19
CA VAL A 178 4.02 -7.65 -12.73
C VAL A 178 3.55 -9.01 -12.23
N ILE A 179 2.48 -9.06 -11.42
CA ILE A 179 1.91 -10.32 -10.90
C ILE A 179 1.47 -11.23 -12.05
N TYR A 180 0.78 -10.70 -13.06
CA TYR A 180 0.37 -11.50 -14.22
C TYR A 180 1.57 -12.02 -15.01
N ALA A 181 2.59 -11.19 -15.24
CA ALA A 181 3.82 -11.62 -15.91
C ALA A 181 4.53 -12.74 -15.13
N CYS A 182 4.63 -12.61 -13.80
CA CYS A 182 5.18 -13.64 -12.92
C CYS A 182 4.36 -14.93 -12.96
N ALA A 183 3.02 -14.85 -12.97
CA ALA A 183 2.14 -16.02 -13.04
C ALA A 183 2.30 -16.77 -14.37
N VAL A 184 2.36 -16.06 -15.50
CA VAL A 184 2.62 -16.67 -16.81
C VAL A 184 4.01 -17.32 -16.84
N GLY A 185 5.03 -16.64 -16.35
CA GLY A 185 6.38 -17.19 -16.24
C GLY A 185 6.44 -18.46 -15.37
N TYR A 186 5.67 -18.50 -14.29
CA TYR A 186 5.58 -19.67 -13.41
C TYR A 186 4.91 -20.86 -14.08
N LEU A 187 3.85 -20.64 -14.88
CA LEU A 187 3.23 -21.71 -15.68
C LEU A 187 4.22 -22.28 -16.70
N LEU A 188 4.98 -21.43 -17.40
CA LEU A 188 6.01 -21.87 -18.33
C LEU A 188 7.11 -22.68 -17.63
N LEU A 189 7.49 -22.29 -16.41
CA LEU A 189 8.47 -22.99 -15.58
C LEU A 189 7.96 -24.37 -15.12
N ILE A 190 6.68 -24.51 -14.80
CA ILE A 190 6.05 -25.81 -14.52
C ILE A 190 6.05 -26.68 -15.77
N LEU A 191 5.65 -26.14 -16.92
CA LEU A 191 5.64 -26.89 -18.20
C LEU A 191 7.05 -27.36 -18.57
N PHE A 192 8.06 -26.50 -18.42
CA PHE A 192 9.46 -26.84 -18.67
C PHE A 192 9.96 -27.93 -17.69
N SER A 193 9.62 -27.80 -16.41
CA SER A 193 9.95 -28.79 -15.38
C SER A 193 9.32 -30.16 -15.67
N TRP A 194 8.06 -30.16 -16.12
CA TRP A 194 7.36 -31.37 -16.56
C TRP A 194 8.03 -31.98 -17.80
N GLN A 195 8.38 -31.16 -18.80
CA GLN A 195 9.04 -31.64 -20.03
C GLN A 195 10.40 -32.29 -19.73
N ILE A 196 11.20 -31.72 -18.83
CA ILE A 196 12.46 -32.30 -18.37
C ILE A 196 12.21 -33.64 -17.68
N THR A 197 11.26 -33.67 -16.74
CA THR A 197 10.93 -34.87 -15.98
C THR A 197 10.48 -36.00 -16.91
N ASN A 198 9.61 -35.69 -17.87
CA ASN A 198 9.12 -36.65 -18.85
C ASN A 198 10.27 -37.20 -19.74
N ARG A 199 11.13 -36.32 -20.25
CA ARG A 199 12.21 -36.71 -21.18
C ARG A 199 13.33 -37.48 -20.52
N TYR A 200 13.75 -37.10 -19.31
CA TYR A 200 14.96 -37.63 -18.68
C TYR A 200 14.72 -38.66 -17.57
N ILE A 201 13.49 -38.78 -17.06
CA ILE A 201 13.14 -39.71 -15.99
C ILE A 201 12.06 -40.68 -16.47
N ILE A 202 10.88 -40.17 -16.85
CA ILE A 202 9.72 -41.03 -17.14
C ILE A 202 9.99 -41.94 -18.34
N LYS A 203 10.34 -41.39 -19.51
CA LYS A 203 10.56 -42.20 -20.73
C LYS A 203 11.62 -43.31 -20.54
N PRO A 204 12.84 -43.04 -20.02
CA PRO A 204 13.82 -44.09 -19.77
C PRO A 204 13.34 -45.15 -18.78
N VAL A 205 12.66 -44.75 -17.70
CA VAL A 205 12.14 -45.68 -16.69
C VAL A 205 11.04 -46.57 -17.28
N THR A 206 10.14 -46.03 -18.11
CA THR A 206 9.10 -46.83 -18.77
C THR A 206 9.68 -47.84 -19.76
N VAL A 207 10.77 -47.50 -20.44
CA VAL A 207 11.48 -48.44 -21.33
C VAL A 207 12.12 -49.56 -20.52
N LEU A 208 12.78 -49.24 -19.40
CA LEU A 208 13.36 -50.24 -18.50
C LEU A 208 12.30 -51.14 -17.87
N GLN A 209 11.16 -50.58 -17.47
CA GLN A 209 10.04 -51.36 -16.94
C GLN A 209 9.53 -52.35 -17.99
N LYS A 210 9.28 -51.88 -19.22
CA LYS A 210 8.80 -52.73 -20.30
C LYS A 210 9.79 -53.85 -20.64
N ALA A 211 11.08 -53.52 -20.75
CA ALA A 211 12.13 -54.52 -20.96
C ALA A 211 12.18 -55.58 -19.84
N ALA A 212 12.00 -55.17 -18.57
CA ALA A 212 11.92 -56.10 -17.44
C ALA A 212 10.67 -57.01 -17.51
N GLU A 213 9.53 -56.47 -17.92
CA GLU A 213 8.29 -57.24 -18.12
C GLU A 213 8.41 -58.25 -19.28
N ASP A 214 9.06 -57.85 -20.39
CA ASP A 214 9.26 -58.72 -21.56
C ASP A 214 10.22 -59.89 -21.22
N ILE A 215 11.32 -59.60 -20.49
CA ILE A 215 12.24 -60.62 -19.96
C ILE A 215 11.52 -61.58 -19.01
N ALA A 216 10.66 -61.07 -18.12
CA ALA A 216 9.90 -61.92 -17.19
C ALA A 216 8.91 -62.86 -17.90
N LYS A 217 8.44 -62.48 -19.10
CA LYS A 217 7.59 -63.31 -19.96
C LYS A 217 8.37 -64.24 -20.89
N GLY A 218 9.70 -64.22 -20.83
CA GLY A 218 10.57 -65.05 -21.67
C GLY A 218 10.79 -64.53 -23.09
N ASP A 219 10.40 -63.29 -23.39
CA ASP A 219 10.68 -62.63 -24.66
C ASP A 219 12.02 -61.89 -24.58
N LEU A 220 13.05 -62.47 -25.21
CA LEU A 220 14.40 -61.91 -25.28
C LEU A 220 14.65 -61.12 -26.58
N SER A 221 13.62 -60.88 -27.39
CA SER A 221 13.76 -60.08 -28.60
C SER A 221 13.87 -58.59 -28.25
N LEU A 222 15.11 -58.11 -28.10
CA LEU A 222 15.39 -56.67 -27.96
C LEU A 222 15.05 -55.98 -29.29
N ASN A 223 13.80 -55.55 -29.44
CA ASN A 223 13.38 -54.78 -30.60
C ASN A 223 13.89 -53.34 -30.41
N ASP A 224 15.16 -53.13 -30.76
CA ASP A 224 15.79 -51.81 -30.87
C ASP A 224 15.11 -51.02 -32.00
N LYS A 225 14.01 -50.33 -31.68
CA LYS A 225 13.50 -49.25 -32.52
C LYS A 225 13.57 -47.95 -31.72
N HIS A 226 14.64 -47.22 -32.03
CA HIS A 226 14.93 -45.84 -31.61
C HIS A 226 13.77 -44.88 -31.88
#